data_AF-A0A9B0X433-F1
#
_entry.id   AF-A0A9B0X433-F1
#
_cell.length_a   1.000
_cell.length_b   1.000
_cell.length_c   1.000
_cell.angle_alpha   90.00
_cell.angle_beta   90.00
_cell.angle_gamma   90.00
#
_symmetry.space_group_name_H-M   'P 1'
#
loop_
_entity.id
_entity.type
_entity.pdbx_description
1 polymer ?
#
loop_
_entity_poly.entity_id
_entity_poly.type
_entity_poly.pdbx_seq_one_letter_code
_entity_poly.pdbx_strand_id
1 'polypeptide(L)'
;MLPVTYVICYARPPSAVKAFHKMDVLIRLGGAITLPCSLFPGMNAENMELRWFRSIFPEAVFIYQNQREQKEKQMPQYKGQTSLVRDFLTQGEAAVRINKVRVSDNGMYTCFFKNGDNYEEASLEVKVAGMGSDPQVHIEGPEEDGIHVVCTASGWFPKPQVQWRDPSRKKFLAFSEAHAQDAEGLFSVEASLVVRDSSVRNVTCSIFNPILGQEKVKAIFIPEPFFPQAFSPWMPVFAVSLTLLMLLSLGAGYFLKKEHSAKLQEQKNCKHFQNSKEIIETTLELVKKEAEELQRELDWRKAQLYAVTMESLVVRKEQSGDDCVDPAWQVFRFRKGDQSY
;
A
#
# COMPACT_ATOMS: atom_id res chain seq x y z
N MET A 1 26.53 -74.18 -12.40
CA MET A 1 27.81 -73.58 -11.99
C MET A 1 28.20 -72.56 -13.05
N LEU A 2 28.19 -71.27 -12.71
CA LEU A 2 28.75 -70.22 -13.56
C LEU A 2 30.24 -70.07 -13.21
N PRO A 3 31.16 -69.94 -14.18
CA PRO A 3 32.58 -69.83 -13.89
C PRO A 3 32.87 -68.46 -13.28
N VAL A 4 33.54 -68.46 -12.13
CA VAL A 4 34.06 -67.25 -11.50
C VAL A 4 35.25 -66.78 -12.34
N THR A 5 35.06 -65.73 -13.14
CA THR A 5 36.15 -65.03 -13.82
C THR A 5 36.90 -64.18 -12.81
N TYR A 6 38.16 -64.54 -12.55
CA TYR A 6 39.06 -63.74 -11.73
C TYR A 6 39.53 -62.52 -12.56
N VAL A 7 39.21 -61.32 -12.08
CA VAL A 7 39.82 -60.08 -12.59
C VAL A 7 41.17 -59.93 -11.90
N ILE A 8 42.25 -60.19 -12.64
CA ILE A 8 43.62 -59.96 -12.15
C ILE A 8 43.91 -58.46 -12.32
N CYS A 9 43.94 -57.72 -11.19
CA CYS A 9 44.40 -56.34 -11.17
C CYS A 9 45.93 -56.31 -11.19
N TYR A 10 46.53 -55.97 -12.33
CA TYR A 10 47.96 -55.68 -12.40
C TYR A 10 48.22 -54.27 -11.88
N ALA A 11 48.98 -54.15 -10.79
CA ALA A 11 49.48 -52.87 -10.34
C ALA A 11 50.47 -52.31 -11.36
N ARG A 12 50.30 -51.05 -11.75
CA ARG A 12 51.16 -50.39 -12.72
C ARG A 12 52.56 -50.18 -12.11
N PRO A 13 53.65 -50.59 -12.78
CA PRO A 13 55.00 -50.34 -12.28
C PRO A 13 55.27 -48.83 -12.20
N PRO A 14 56.07 -48.37 -11.21
CA PRO A 14 56.38 -46.95 -11.05
C PRO A 14 57.11 -46.42 -12.28
N SER A 15 56.56 -45.36 -12.88
CA SER A 15 57.15 -44.66 -14.01
C SER A 15 58.26 -43.71 -13.55
N ALA A 16 59.34 -43.63 -14.32
CA ALA A 16 60.43 -42.67 -14.09
C ALA A 16 60.06 -41.23 -14.51
N VAL A 17 58.94 -41.08 -15.23
CA VAL A 17 58.41 -39.81 -15.73
C VAL A 17 57.10 -39.54 -15.02
N LYS A 18 56.82 -38.28 -14.72
CA LYS A 18 55.52 -37.85 -14.17
C LYS A 18 55.03 -36.61 -14.91
N ALA A 19 53.72 -36.52 -15.10
CA ALA A 19 53.07 -35.30 -15.51
C ALA A 19 52.72 -34.45 -14.27
N PHE A 20 52.71 -33.13 -14.43
CA PHE A 20 52.26 -32.21 -13.39
C PHE A 20 51.70 -30.92 -14.00
N HIS A 21 50.83 -30.26 -13.25
CA HIS A 21 50.34 -28.91 -13.53
C HIS A 21 51.07 -27.89 -12.67
N LYS A 22 51.27 -26.67 -13.20
CA LYS A 22 51.97 -25.60 -12.47
C LYS A 22 51.09 -24.97 -11.37
N MET A 23 49.83 -24.63 -11.65
CA MET A 23 48.87 -24.05 -10.69
C MET A 23 47.40 -24.22 -11.16
N ASP A 24 46.45 -24.09 -10.22
CA ASP A 24 45.02 -23.90 -10.52
C ASP A 24 44.78 -22.60 -11.29
N VAL A 25 43.71 -22.58 -12.10
CA VAL A 25 43.46 -21.47 -13.03
C VAL A 25 42.13 -20.79 -12.76
N LEU A 26 42.16 -19.48 -12.52
CA LEU A 26 40.98 -18.62 -12.45
C LEU A 26 40.82 -17.84 -13.75
N ILE A 27 39.65 -17.93 -14.37
CA ILE A 27 39.34 -17.23 -15.63
C ILE A 27 37.95 -16.60 -15.62
N ARG A 28 37.82 -15.46 -16.32
CA ARG A 28 36.53 -14.81 -16.54
C ARG A 28 35.78 -15.43 -17.72
N LEU A 29 34.45 -15.47 -17.63
CA LEU A 29 33.57 -15.88 -18.73
C LEU A 29 33.86 -15.10 -20.02
N GLY A 30 33.75 -15.78 -21.16
CA GLY A 30 34.05 -15.26 -22.48
C GLY A 30 35.54 -15.08 -22.79
N GLY A 31 36.41 -15.22 -21.78
CA GLY A 31 37.86 -15.13 -21.94
C GLY A 31 38.48 -16.32 -22.67
N ALA A 32 39.82 -16.36 -22.68
CA ALA A 32 40.60 -17.48 -23.16
C ALA A 32 41.50 -18.00 -22.03
N ILE A 33 41.45 -19.30 -21.77
CA ILE A 33 42.24 -19.99 -20.75
C ILE A 33 43.34 -20.81 -21.41
N THR A 34 44.48 -20.94 -20.73
CA THR A 34 45.57 -21.85 -21.11
C THR A 34 45.78 -22.87 -20.00
N LEU A 35 45.75 -24.15 -20.34
CA LEU A 35 45.90 -25.27 -19.40
C LEU A 35 47.29 -25.90 -19.58
N PRO A 36 48.32 -25.47 -18.83
CA PRO A 36 49.67 -26.00 -18.96
C PRO A 36 49.82 -27.35 -18.28
N CYS A 37 50.57 -28.26 -18.87
CA CYS A 37 50.98 -29.52 -18.26
C CYS A 37 52.39 -29.89 -18.73
N SER A 38 53.21 -30.39 -17.82
CA SER A 38 54.64 -30.60 -18.02
C SER A 38 55.07 -31.99 -17.57
N LEU A 39 56.06 -32.56 -18.25
CA LEU A 39 56.73 -33.80 -17.85
C LEU A 39 57.95 -33.52 -16.98
N PHE A 40 58.16 -34.37 -15.97
CA PHE A 40 59.37 -34.39 -15.16
C PHE A 40 59.96 -35.81 -15.09
N PRO A 41 61.24 -36.03 -15.44
CA PRO A 41 62.14 -35.06 -16.08
C PRO A 41 61.63 -34.66 -17.48
N GLY A 42 61.98 -33.44 -17.91
CA GLY A 42 61.57 -32.91 -19.22
C GLY A 42 62.11 -33.74 -20.38
N MET A 43 61.29 -33.98 -21.38
CA MET A 43 61.65 -34.79 -22.57
C MET A 43 60.77 -34.44 -23.77
N ASN A 44 61.22 -34.77 -24.98
CA ASN A 44 60.48 -34.45 -26.19
C ASN A 44 59.11 -35.15 -26.24
N ALA A 45 58.04 -34.35 -26.25
CA ALA A 45 56.66 -34.81 -26.32
C ALA A 45 56.01 -34.67 -27.71
N GLU A 46 56.74 -34.24 -28.75
CA GLU A 46 56.20 -34.01 -30.11
C GLU A 46 55.61 -35.27 -30.75
N ASN A 47 56.21 -36.43 -30.46
CA ASN A 47 55.77 -37.73 -30.97
C ASN A 47 54.81 -38.45 -30.02
N MET A 48 54.52 -37.87 -28.86
CA MET A 48 53.57 -38.42 -27.89
C MET A 48 52.13 -38.10 -28.30
N GLU A 49 51.21 -38.94 -27.83
CA GLU A 49 49.79 -38.61 -27.86
C GLU A 49 49.45 -37.76 -26.64
N LEU A 50 48.90 -36.58 -26.88
CA LEU A 50 48.52 -35.63 -25.84
C LEU A 50 47.00 -35.51 -25.79
N ARG A 51 46.43 -35.57 -24.59
CA ARG A 51 44.99 -35.34 -24.39
C ARG A 51 44.74 -34.46 -23.20
N TRP A 52 43.70 -33.63 -23.31
CA TRP A 52 43.03 -33.01 -22.18
C TRP A 52 41.61 -33.52 -22.17
N PHE A 53 41.15 -33.96 -21.02
CA PHE A 53 39.77 -34.37 -20.80
C PHE A 53 39.31 -33.87 -19.44
N ARG A 54 37.99 -33.95 -19.19
CA ARG A 54 37.41 -33.55 -17.91
C ARG A 54 37.34 -34.76 -16.99
N SER A 55 36.17 -35.36 -16.84
CA SER A 55 35.95 -36.44 -15.86
C SER A 55 35.96 -37.84 -16.47
N ILE A 56 35.67 -38.00 -17.77
CA ILE A 56 35.47 -39.31 -18.39
C ILE A 56 36.34 -39.42 -19.64
N PHE A 57 37.28 -40.36 -19.62
CA PHE A 57 37.90 -40.83 -20.85
C PHE A 57 36.88 -41.71 -21.60
N PRO A 58 36.63 -41.50 -22.91
CA PRO A 58 37.48 -40.82 -23.89
C PRO A 58 37.01 -39.41 -24.32
N GLU A 59 36.14 -38.73 -23.57
CA GLU A 59 35.59 -37.41 -23.92
C GLU A 59 36.65 -36.31 -23.85
N ALA A 60 37.38 -36.13 -24.96
CA ALA A 60 38.51 -35.23 -25.04
C ALA A 60 38.08 -33.78 -25.32
N VAL A 61 38.52 -32.88 -24.44
CA VAL A 61 38.53 -31.42 -24.66
C VAL A 61 39.48 -31.11 -25.81
N PHE A 62 40.65 -31.75 -25.81
CA PHE A 62 41.67 -31.60 -26.84
C PHE A 62 42.43 -32.91 -27.03
N ILE A 63 42.89 -33.15 -28.26
CA ILE A 63 43.69 -34.32 -28.61
C ILE A 63 44.69 -33.99 -29.72
N TYR A 64 45.94 -34.38 -29.50
CA TYR A 64 47.03 -34.32 -30.44
C TYR A 64 47.65 -35.72 -30.57
N GLN A 65 47.72 -36.21 -31.80
CA GLN A 65 48.19 -37.57 -32.12
C GLN A 65 48.77 -37.56 -33.53
N ASN A 66 49.81 -38.36 -33.78
CA ASN A 66 50.49 -38.41 -35.09
C ASN A 66 50.93 -37.03 -35.57
N GLN A 67 51.48 -36.23 -34.64
CA GLN A 67 51.94 -34.86 -34.86
C GLN A 67 50.87 -33.87 -35.35
N ARG A 68 49.58 -34.17 -35.14
CA ARG A 68 48.45 -33.38 -35.63
C ARG A 68 47.34 -33.29 -34.59
N GLU A 69 46.64 -32.17 -34.58
CA GLU A 69 45.44 -31.97 -33.77
C GLU A 69 44.26 -32.76 -34.38
N GLN A 70 43.60 -33.59 -33.58
CA GLN A 70 42.53 -34.48 -34.04
C GLN A 70 41.15 -33.87 -33.72
N LYS A 71 40.76 -32.84 -34.48
CA LYS A 71 39.54 -32.04 -34.20
C LYS A 71 38.25 -32.87 -34.23
N GLU A 72 38.22 -33.94 -35.01
CA GLU A 72 37.05 -34.80 -35.20
C GLU A 72 36.73 -35.61 -33.94
N LYS A 73 37.78 -35.94 -33.17
CA LYS A 73 37.75 -36.73 -31.92
C LYS A 73 37.46 -35.87 -30.67
N GLN A 74 37.40 -34.54 -30.81
CA GLN A 74 37.07 -33.64 -29.71
C GLN A 74 35.55 -33.64 -29.44
N MET A 75 35.17 -33.37 -28.19
CA MET A 75 33.75 -33.17 -27.86
C MET A 75 33.17 -32.00 -28.68
N PRO A 76 31.91 -32.08 -29.15
CA PRO A 76 31.31 -31.08 -30.01
C PRO A 76 31.46 -29.64 -29.51
N GLN A 77 31.33 -29.44 -28.20
CA GLN A 77 31.39 -28.12 -27.58
C GLN A 77 32.79 -27.49 -27.51
N TYR A 78 33.86 -28.23 -27.80
CA TYR A 78 35.25 -27.74 -27.84
C TYR A 78 35.83 -27.66 -29.26
N LYS A 79 35.13 -28.22 -30.25
CA LYS A 79 35.57 -28.20 -31.65
C LYS A 79 35.81 -26.77 -32.13
N GLY A 80 37.02 -26.52 -32.65
CA GLY A 80 37.42 -25.22 -33.17
C GLY A 80 37.64 -24.12 -32.10
N GLN A 81 37.49 -24.44 -30.82
CA GLN A 81 37.73 -23.52 -29.71
C GLN A 81 39.07 -23.78 -29.00
N THR A 82 39.70 -24.91 -29.30
CA THR A 82 40.96 -25.36 -28.70
C THR A 82 42.14 -25.29 -29.66
N SER A 83 43.33 -25.05 -29.14
CA SER A 83 44.59 -25.08 -29.91
C SER A 83 45.78 -25.45 -29.03
N LEU A 84 46.75 -26.17 -29.59
CA LEU A 84 47.99 -26.53 -28.89
C LEU A 84 48.99 -25.37 -28.87
N VAL A 85 49.55 -25.09 -27.69
CA VAL A 85 50.76 -24.27 -27.53
C VAL A 85 51.97 -25.19 -27.64
N ARG A 86 52.81 -24.97 -28.65
CA ARG A 86 53.89 -25.90 -29.06
C ARG A 86 55.30 -25.45 -28.68
N ASP A 87 55.44 -24.23 -28.18
CA ASP A 87 56.73 -23.52 -28.03
C ASP A 87 57.79 -24.33 -27.28
N PHE A 88 57.37 -25.15 -26.30
CA PHE A 88 58.25 -25.92 -25.42
C PHE A 88 57.96 -27.42 -25.45
N LEU A 89 57.33 -27.92 -26.52
CA LEU A 89 56.91 -29.32 -26.60
C LEU A 89 58.09 -30.30 -26.63
N THR A 90 59.21 -29.87 -27.21
CA THR A 90 60.49 -30.61 -27.22
C THR A 90 61.13 -30.75 -25.83
N GLN A 91 60.72 -29.91 -24.88
CA GLN A 91 61.17 -29.93 -23.48
C GLN A 91 60.17 -30.65 -22.56
N GLY A 92 59.05 -31.13 -23.12
CA GLY A 92 58.00 -31.83 -22.37
C GLY A 92 56.99 -30.89 -21.74
N GLU A 93 56.93 -29.63 -22.17
CA GLU A 93 55.92 -28.68 -21.75
C GLU A 93 54.88 -28.48 -22.86
N ALA A 94 53.62 -28.77 -22.54
CA ALA A 94 52.51 -28.59 -23.46
C ALA A 94 51.42 -27.77 -22.78
N ALA A 95 50.66 -27.00 -23.56
CA ALA A 95 49.47 -26.36 -23.03
C ALA A 95 48.36 -26.32 -24.07
N VAL A 96 47.12 -26.43 -23.60
CA VAL A 96 45.94 -26.25 -24.46
C VAL A 96 45.31 -24.91 -24.16
N ARG A 97 45.15 -24.09 -25.20
CA ARG A 97 44.35 -22.87 -25.13
C ARG A 97 42.90 -23.20 -25.45
N ILE A 98 41.96 -22.79 -24.61
CA ILE A 98 40.51 -22.86 -24.83
C ILE A 98 39.99 -21.43 -24.94
N ASN A 99 39.35 -21.08 -26.05
CA ASN A 99 38.75 -19.76 -26.27
C ASN A 99 37.26 -19.76 -25.91
N LYS A 100 36.70 -18.58 -25.60
CA LYS A 100 35.27 -18.38 -25.29
C LYS A 100 34.79 -19.24 -24.13
N VAL A 101 35.48 -19.16 -23.00
CA VAL A 101 35.17 -19.94 -21.79
C VAL A 101 33.72 -19.72 -21.33
N ARG A 102 33.02 -20.82 -21.05
CA ARG A 102 31.64 -20.87 -20.55
C ARG A 102 31.58 -21.35 -19.11
N VAL A 103 30.40 -21.22 -18.49
CA VAL A 103 30.10 -21.79 -17.17
C VAL A 103 30.40 -23.28 -17.13
N SER A 104 30.00 -24.00 -18.18
CA SER A 104 30.21 -25.44 -18.28
C SER A 104 31.68 -25.83 -18.26
N ASP A 105 32.62 -24.94 -18.58
CA ASP A 105 34.05 -25.21 -18.55
C ASP A 105 34.64 -25.21 -17.12
N ASN A 106 33.87 -24.82 -16.10
CA ASN A 106 34.28 -24.89 -14.69
C ASN A 106 34.46 -26.33 -14.21
N GLY A 107 35.56 -26.62 -13.52
CA GLY A 107 35.79 -27.90 -12.86
C GLY A 107 37.16 -28.50 -13.18
N MET A 108 37.28 -29.80 -12.95
CA MET A 108 38.55 -30.52 -13.06
C MET A 108 38.87 -30.88 -14.52
N TYR A 109 40.15 -30.71 -14.87
CA TYR A 109 40.72 -31.15 -16.14
C TYR A 109 41.92 -32.03 -15.86
N THR A 110 42.12 -33.03 -16.71
CA THR A 110 43.26 -33.94 -16.66
C THR A 110 44.02 -33.86 -17.97
N CYS A 111 45.32 -33.57 -17.89
CA CYS A 111 46.23 -33.75 -19.02
C CYS A 111 46.74 -35.20 -19.05
N PHE A 112 47.05 -35.68 -20.23
CA PHE A 112 47.51 -37.05 -20.46
C PHE A 112 48.56 -37.05 -21.56
N PHE A 113 49.73 -37.60 -21.27
CA PHE A 113 50.85 -37.81 -22.18
C PHE A 113 51.04 -39.31 -22.37
N LYS A 114 50.91 -39.82 -23.59
CA LYS A 114 51.11 -41.25 -23.90
C LYS A 114 52.24 -41.47 -24.88
N ASN A 115 53.10 -42.42 -24.53
CA ASN A 115 54.21 -42.90 -25.34
C ASN A 115 54.21 -44.43 -25.36
N GLY A 116 53.82 -45.04 -26.49
CA GLY A 116 53.57 -46.48 -26.57
C GLY A 116 52.46 -46.91 -25.60
N ASP A 117 52.76 -47.85 -24.71
CA ASP A 117 51.83 -48.36 -23.69
C ASP A 117 51.91 -47.58 -22.35
N ASN A 118 52.89 -46.69 -22.21
CA ASN A 118 53.06 -45.87 -21.01
C ASN A 118 52.34 -44.54 -21.15
N TYR A 119 51.78 -44.05 -20.04
CA TYR A 119 51.14 -42.75 -19.99
C TYR A 119 51.31 -42.01 -18.66
N GLU A 120 51.45 -40.71 -18.67
CA GLU A 120 51.43 -39.91 -17.44
C GLU A 120 50.28 -38.92 -17.50
N GLU A 121 49.66 -38.67 -16.34
CA GLU A 121 48.55 -37.74 -16.22
C GLU A 121 48.68 -36.88 -14.97
N ALA A 122 48.08 -35.70 -15.03
CA ALA A 122 47.93 -34.80 -13.89
C ALA A 122 46.59 -34.08 -14.02
N SER A 123 46.03 -33.66 -12.89
CA SER A 123 44.77 -32.92 -12.84
C SER A 123 44.94 -31.54 -12.24
N LEU A 124 44.19 -30.56 -12.74
CA LEU A 124 44.06 -29.22 -12.17
C LEU A 124 42.59 -28.82 -12.08
N GLU A 125 42.29 -27.84 -11.23
CA GLU A 125 40.97 -27.23 -11.17
C GLU A 125 40.93 -25.91 -11.97
N VAL A 126 39.94 -25.79 -12.85
CA VAL A 126 39.59 -24.53 -13.51
C VAL A 126 38.41 -23.90 -12.79
N LYS A 127 38.62 -22.70 -12.26
CA LYS A 127 37.57 -21.86 -11.66
C LYS A 127 37.14 -20.80 -12.65
N VAL A 128 35.87 -20.85 -13.05
CA VAL A 128 35.26 -19.84 -13.93
C VAL A 128 34.48 -18.86 -13.08
N ALA A 129 34.59 -17.56 -13.40
CA ALA A 129 33.79 -16.52 -12.76
C ALA A 129 33.26 -15.49 -13.76
N GLY A 130 32.07 -14.97 -13.48
CA GLY A 130 31.39 -13.94 -14.25
C GLY A 130 30.83 -12.87 -13.31
N MET A 131 31.07 -11.61 -13.67
CA MET A 131 30.39 -10.48 -13.06
C MET A 131 29.09 -10.24 -13.81
N GLY A 132 27.96 -10.28 -13.11
CA GLY A 132 26.66 -10.07 -13.72
C GLY A 132 26.32 -8.59 -13.93
N SER A 133 25.04 -8.33 -14.19
CA SER A 133 24.47 -6.99 -14.33
C SER A 133 24.56 -6.19 -13.03
N ASP A 134 24.48 -4.87 -13.15
CA ASP A 134 24.41 -4.00 -11.97
C ASP A 134 23.09 -4.20 -11.23
N PRO A 135 23.10 -4.23 -9.89
CA PRO A 135 21.89 -4.46 -9.11
C PRO A 135 20.82 -3.40 -9.42
N GLN A 136 19.61 -3.87 -9.69
CA GLN A 136 18.42 -3.03 -9.85
C GLN A 136 17.63 -3.07 -8.56
N VAL A 137 17.48 -1.91 -7.92
CA VAL A 137 16.78 -1.79 -6.64
C VAL A 137 15.53 -0.94 -6.84
N HIS A 138 14.39 -1.43 -6.35
CA HIS A 138 13.11 -0.75 -6.42
C HIS A 138 12.26 -1.00 -5.17
N ILE A 139 11.28 -0.14 -4.94
CA ILE A 139 10.34 -0.24 -3.81
C ILE A 139 9.05 -0.85 -4.36
N GLU A 140 8.58 -1.94 -3.76
CA GLU A 140 7.29 -2.55 -4.14
C GLU A 140 6.10 -1.92 -3.41
N GLY A 141 6.29 -1.52 -2.14
CA GLY A 141 5.25 -0.86 -1.36
C GLY A 141 5.36 -1.14 0.14
N PRO A 142 4.34 -0.75 0.91
CA PRO A 142 4.25 -1.13 2.32
C PRO A 142 3.95 -2.63 2.46
N GLU A 143 4.60 -3.29 3.41
CA GLU A 143 4.38 -4.69 3.76
C GLU A 143 4.44 -4.81 5.29
N GLU A 144 3.36 -5.35 5.88
CA GLU A 144 3.15 -5.39 7.33
C GLU A 144 3.30 -3.98 7.99
N ASP A 145 4.36 -3.80 8.78
CA ASP A 145 4.74 -2.58 9.50
C ASP A 145 5.97 -1.88 8.90
N GLY A 146 6.40 -2.26 7.69
CA GLY A 146 7.58 -1.73 7.02
C GLY A 146 7.40 -1.45 5.53
N ILE A 147 8.52 -1.19 4.86
CA ILE A 147 8.59 -0.93 3.42
C ILE A 147 9.33 -2.08 2.75
N HIS A 148 8.70 -2.71 1.76
CA HIS A 148 9.25 -3.79 0.96
C HIS A 148 10.12 -3.23 -0.17
N VAL A 149 11.41 -3.57 -0.13
CA VAL A 149 12.43 -3.17 -1.10
C VAL A 149 13.04 -4.41 -1.73
N VAL A 150 13.12 -4.43 -3.06
CA VAL A 150 13.59 -5.58 -3.83
C VAL A 150 14.85 -5.20 -4.62
N CYS A 151 15.82 -6.10 -4.62
CA CYS A 151 17.07 -6.01 -5.36
C CYS A 151 17.19 -7.20 -6.32
N THR A 152 17.32 -6.93 -7.62
CA THR A 152 17.49 -7.97 -8.65
C THR A 152 18.79 -7.80 -9.43
N ALA A 153 19.43 -8.90 -9.80
CA ALA A 153 20.52 -8.92 -10.78
C ALA A 153 20.63 -10.28 -11.46
N SER A 154 21.31 -10.33 -12.60
CA SER A 154 21.40 -11.50 -13.47
C SER A 154 22.78 -11.68 -14.07
N GLY A 155 23.08 -12.87 -14.60
CA GLY A 155 24.33 -13.14 -15.31
C GLY A 155 25.55 -13.37 -14.40
N TRP A 156 25.36 -13.76 -13.13
CA TRP A 156 26.45 -13.99 -12.18
C TRP A 156 26.96 -15.43 -12.22
N PHE A 157 28.27 -15.63 -12.09
CA PHE A 157 28.82 -16.98 -11.87
C PHE A 157 30.09 -16.92 -11.01
N PRO A 158 30.28 -17.81 -10.01
CA PRO A 158 29.30 -18.78 -9.50
C PRO A 158 28.13 -18.07 -8.80
N LYS A 159 27.32 -18.82 -8.03
CA LYS A 159 26.24 -18.27 -7.21
C LYS A 159 26.76 -17.07 -6.38
N PRO A 160 26.20 -15.86 -6.56
CA PRO A 160 26.65 -14.68 -5.85
C PRO A 160 26.22 -14.69 -4.38
N GLN A 161 26.75 -13.77 -3.58
CA GLN A 161 26.31 -13.53 -2.21
C GLN A 161 25.68 -12.14 -2.12
N VAL A 162 24.46 -12.05 -1.59
CA VAL A 162 23.78 -10.76 -1.39
C VAL A 162 23.94 -10.26 0.03
N GLN A 163 24.11 -8.94 0.18
CA GLN A 163 24.18 -8.27 1.47
C GLN A 163 23.47 -6.92 1.40
N TRP A 164 22.49 -6.72 2.28
CA TRP A 164 21.89 -5.41 2.53
C TRP A 164 22.65 -4.66 3.63
N ARG A 165 22.85 -3.36 3.45
CA ARG A 165 23.51 -2.46 4.41
C ARG A 165 22.70 -1.18 4.61
N ASP A 166 22.69 -0.68 5.84
CA ASP A 166 22.16 0.64 6.19
C ASP A 166 23.18 1.76 5.89
N PRO A 167 22.85 3.05 6.12
CA PRO A 167 23.77 4.17 5.89
C PRO A 167 25.03 4.12 6.77
N SER A 168 24.91 3.50 7.95
CA SER A 168 25.99 3.26 8.91
C SER A 168 26.86 2.05 8.54
N ARG A 169 26.61 1.43 7.38
CA ARG A 169 27.23 0.17 6.89
C ARG A 169 26.94 -1.06 7.75
N LYS A 170 25.99 -0.97 8.68
CA LYS A 170 25.50 -2.11 9.45
C LYS A 170 24.73 -3.03 8.53
N LYS A 171 25.01 -4.33 8.67
CA LYS A 171 24.37 -5.38 7.88
C LYS A 171 22.96 -5.64 8.37
N PHE A 172 22.01 -5.77 7.45
CA PHE A 172 20.74 -6.42 7.74
C PHE A 172 20.95 -7.94 7.77
N LEU A 173 20.40 -8.60 8.79
CA LEU A 173 20.54 -10.05 8.99
C LEU A 173 19.31 -10.82 8.52
N ALA A 174 18.14 -10.19 8.49
CA ALA A 174 16.87 -10.79 8.08
C ALA A 174 16.40 -10.16 6.77
N PHE A 175 16.44 -10.94 5.70
CA PHE A 175 15.91 -10.64 4.38
C PHE A 175 15.66 -11.98 3.65
N SER A 176 14.77 -12.01 2.67
CA SER A 176 14.57 -13.20 1.84
C SER A 176 15.42 -13.10 0.57
N GLU A 177 15.84 -14.26 0.05
CA GLU A 177 16.72 -14.34 -1.11
C GLU A 177 16.33 -15.56 -1.96
N ALA A 178 16.03 -15.32 -3.23
CA ALA A 178 15.73 -16.33 -4.22
C ALA A 178 16.80 -16.31 -5.30
N HIS A 179 17.12 -17.50 -5.81
CA HIS A 179 18.08 -17.66 -6.90
C HIS A 179 17.47 -18.52 -8.01
N ALA A 180 17.71 -18.09 -9.25
CA ALA A 180 17.38 -18.84 -10.45
C ALA A 180 18.64 -19.03 -11.29
N GLN A 181 18.66 -20.07 -12.12
CA GLN A 181 19.76 -20.36 -13.04
C GLN A 181 19.20 -20.45 -14.46
N ASP A 182 19.87 -19.78 -15.41
CA ASP A 182 19.51 -19.84 -16.83
C ASP A 182 20.06 -21.09 -17.54
N ALA A 183 19.75 -21.24 -18.82
CA ALA A 183 20.18 -22.38 -19.63
C ALA A 183 21.71 -22.44 -19.81
N GLU A 184 22.37 -21.28 -19.75
CA GLU A 184 23.83 -21.13 -19.80
C GLU A 184 24.50 -21.40 -18.45
N GLY A 185 23.72 -21.54 -17.38
CA GLY A 185 24.19 -21.84 -16.04
C GLY A 185 24.53 -20.60 -15.20
N LEU A 186 24.17 -19.40 -15.63
CA LEU A 186 24.38 -18.15 -14.89
C LEU A 186 23.26 -17.95 -13.87
N PHE A 187 23.61 -17.32 -12.75
CA PHE A 187 22.69 -17.04 -11.66
C PHE A 187 22.03 -15.67 -11.83
N SER A 188 20.72 -15.67 -11.59
CA SER A 188 19.95 -14.48 -11.26
C SER A 188 19.54 -14.53 -9.80
N VAL A 189 19.54 -13.38 -9.15
CA VAL A 189 19.21 -13.23 -7.74
C VAL A 189 18.13 -12.19 -7.57
N GLU A 190 17.22 -12.47 -6.65
CA GLU A 190 16.20 -11.56 -6.16
C GLU A 190 16.27 -11.59 -4.64
N ALA A 191 16.54 -10.44 -4.04
CA ALA A 191 16.63 -10.30 -2.60
C ALA A 191 15.67 -9.22 -2.12
N SER A 192 14.88 -9.55 -1.09
CA SER A 192 13.80 -8.73 -0.59
C SER A 192 14.02 -8.36 0.87
N LEU A 193 13.94 -7.06 1.18
CA LEU A 193 14.17 -6.49 2.50
C LEU A 193 12.93 -5.70 2.94
N VAL A 194 12.43 -5.97 4.15
CA VAL A 194 11.39 -5.17 4.80
C VAL A 194 12.04 -4.21 5.81
N VAL A 195 12.03 -2.92 5.50
CA VAL A 195 12.61 -1.87 6.35
C VAL A 195 11.55 -1.35 7.32
N ARG A 196 11.70 -1.67 8.62
CA ARG A 196 10.77 -1.25 9.69
C ARG A 196 11.21 0.00 10.44
N ASP A 197 12.52 0.25 10.52
CA ASP A 197 13.07 1.43 11.19
C ASP A 197 12.94 2.67 10.30
N SER A 198 12.02 3.57 10.68
CA SER A 198 11.76 4.82 9.97
C SER A 198 12.95 5.79 9.92
N SER A 199 13.95 5.63 10.80
CA SER A 199 15.17 6.44 10.75
C SER A 199 16.10 6.05 9.59
N VAL A 200 15.94 4.84 9.04
CA VAL A 200 16.72 4.34 7.91
C VAL A 200 16.16 4.91 6.61
N ARG A 201 16.89 5.87 6.03
CA ARG A 201 16.47 6.57 4.79
C ARG A 201 17.17 6.07 3.53
N ASN A 202 18.23 5.29 3.68
CA ASN A 202 19.00 4.78 2.56
C ASN A 202 19.41 3.33 2.86
N VAL A 203 19.14 2.43 1.92
CA VAL A 203 19.57 1.05 1.99
C VAL A 203 20.38 0.71 0.75
N THR A 204 21.47 -0.03 0.96
CA THR A 204 22.38 -0.46 -0.11
C THR A 204 22.33 -1.96 -0.26
N CYS A 205 21.96 -2.43 -1.45
CA CYS A 205 22.12 -3.81 -1.86
C CYS A 205 23.53 -4.00 -2.42
N SER A 206 24.27 -4.99 -1.93
CA SER A 206 25.55 -5.44 -2.47
C SER A 206 25.43 -6.87 -2.97
N ILE A 207 25.94 -7.12 -4.17
CA ILE A 207 26.03 -8.46 -4.78
C ILE A 207 27.51 -8.77 -4.99
N PHE A 208 27.98 -9.83 -4.35
CA PHE A 208 29.40 -10.18 -4.24
C PHE A 208 29.72 -11.49 -4.97
N ASN A 209 30.81 -11.50 -5.74
CA ASN A 209 31.38 -12.69 -6.35
C ASN A 209 32.48 -13.29 -5.43
N PRO A 210 32.27 -14.48 -4.85
CA PRO A 210 33.18 -15.04 -3.86
C PRO A 210 34.52 -15.50 -4.42
N ILE A 211 34.61 -15.76 -5.73
CA ILE A 211 35.86 -16.21 -6.37
C ILE A 211 36.70 -15.01 -6.82
N LEU A 212 36.05 -13.98 -7.38
CA LEU A 212 36.74 -12.77 -7.82
C LEU A 212 37.05 -11.80 -6.68
N GLY A 213 36.34 -11.91 -5.54
CA GLY A 213 36.46 -10.95 -4.45
C GLY A 213 35.93 -9.56 -4.81
N GLN A 214 34.97 -9.48 -5.74
CA GLN A 214 34.43 -8.23 -6.28
C GLN A 214 32.95 -8.10 -5.96
N GLU A 215 32.49 -6.89 -5.59
CA GLU A 215 31.06 -6.58 -5.39
C GLU A 215 30.57 -5.49 -6.35
N LYS A 216 29.27 -5.55 -6.67
CA LYS A 216 28.51 -4.46 -7.28
C LYS A 216 27.43 -4.01 -6.32
N VAL A 217 27.28 -2.71 -6.16
CA VAL A 217 26.38 -2.12 -5.16
C VAL A 217 25.39 -1.16 -5.80
N LYS A 218 24.17 -1.11 -5.24
CA LYS A 218 23.17 -0.12 -5.59
C LYS A 218 22.46 0.34 -4.33
N ALA A 219 22.39 1.66 -4.16
CA ALA A 219 21.66 2.31 -3.08
C ALA A 219 20.32 2.85 -3.57
N ILE A 220 19.32 2.83 -2.69
CA ILE A 220 18.03 3.47 -2.91
C ILE A 220 17.66 4.33 -1.70
N PHE A 221 17.08 5.49 -1.98
CA PHE A 221 16.55 6.39 -0.96
C PHE A 221 15.07 6.09 -0.73
N ILE A 222 14.68 6.00 0.54
CA ILE A 222 13.32 5.75 0.98
C ILE A 222 12.69 7.10 1.39
N PRO A 223 11.74 7.65 0.61
CA PRO A 223 11.09 8.93 0.92
C PRO A 223 10.10 8.82 2.11
N GLU A 224 9.83 9.94 2.77
CA GLU A 224 8.68 10.09 3.69
C GLU A 224 7.44 10.51 2.86
N PRO A 225 6.19 10.03 3.10
CA PRO A 225 5.68 9.17 4.19
C PRO A 225 4.93 7.91 3.67
N PHE A 226 5.45 6.70 3.91
CA PHE A 226 4.70 5.45 3.67
C PHE A 226 4.16 4.79 4.93
N PHE A 227 4.64 5.20 6.10
CA PHE A 227 4.02 4.78 7.36
C PHE A 227 2.65 5.47 7.44
N PRO A 228 1.56 4.73 7.71
CA PRO A 228 0.32 5.38 8.10
C PRO A 228 0.67 6.22 9.32
N GLN A 229 0.71 7.53 9.14
CA GLN A 229 0.90 8.46 10.23
C GLN A 229 -0.27 8.20 11.15
N ALA A 230 0.00 7.44 12.24
CA ALA A 230 -0.99 7.08 13.23
C ALA A 230 -1.77 8.35 13.52
N PHE A 231 -3.07 8.29 13.18
CA PHE A 231 -4.02 9.41 13.18
C PHE A 231 -3.52 10.55 14.05
N SER A 232 -2.95 11.57 13.41
CA SER A 232 -2.32 12.66 14.16
C SER A 232 -3.35 13.17 15.19
N PRO A 233 -2.93 13.56 16.42
CA PRO A 233 -3.84 13.79 17.55
C PRO A 233 -4.95 14.82 17.29
N TRP A 234 -4.83 15.64 16.26
CA TRP A 234 -5.87 16.56 15.80
C TRP A 234 -7.15 15.87 15.33
N MET A 235 -7.10 14.70 14.69
CA MET A 235 -8.28 14.04 14.11
C MET A 235 -9.40 13.72 15.12
N PRO A 236 -9.12 13.12 16.30
CA PRO A 236 -10.16 12.96 17.32
C PRO A 236 -10.66 14.30 17.87
N VAL A 237 -9.80 15.33 17.94
CA VAL A 237 -10.20 16.68 18.40
C VAL A 237 -11.22 17.32 17.45
N PHE A 238 -11.03 17.18 16.12
CA PHE A 238 -12.00 17.67 15.14
C PHE A 238 -13.33 16.91 15.21
N ALA A 239 -13.30 15.59 15.37
CA ALA A 239 -14.53 14.79 15.51
C ALA A 239 -15.31 15.14 16.79
N VAL A 240 -14.62 15.31 17.93
CA VAL A 240 -15.24 15.74 19.19
C VAL A 240 -15.77 17.17 19.08
N SER A 241 -15.04 18.08 18.44
CA SER A 241 -15.49 19.46 18.23
C SER A 241 -16.74 19.53 17.34
N LEU A 242 -16.76 18.82 16.21
CA LEU A 242 -17.91 18.76 15.31
C LEU A 242 -19.15 18.15 15.98
N THR A 243 -18.97 17.08 16.76
CA THR A 243 -20.09 16.47 17.50
C THR A 243 -20.65 17.41 18.56
N LEU A 244 -19.79 18.16 19.28
CA LEU A 244 -20.24 19.18 20.24
C LEU A 244 -21.01 20.31 19.55
N LEU A 245 -20.52 20.81 18.41
CA LEU A 245 -21.18 21.86 17.63
C LEU A 245 -22.54 21.41 17.08
N MET A 246 -22.64 20.16 16.61
CA MET A 246 -23.91 19.59 16.17
C MET A 246 -24.92 19.49 17.31
N LEU A 247 -24.50 19.06 18.50
CA LEU A 247 -25.39 19.01 19.68
C LEU A 247 -25.83 20.41 20.13
N LEU A 248 -24.93 21.39 20.14
CA LEU A 248 -25.25 22.78 20.49
C LEU A 248 -26.21 23.41 19.48
N SER A 249 -26.02 23.20 18.19
CA SER A 249 -26.91 23.70 17.15
C SER A 249 -28.30 23.06 17.19
N LEU A 250 -28.38 21.74 17.45
CA LEU A 250 -29.66 21.04 17.68
C LEU A 250 -30.36 21.52 18.95
N GLY A 251 -29.61 21.73 20.03
CA GLY A 251 -30.12 22.29 21.29
C GLY A 251 -30.68 23.70 21.10
N ALA A 252 -29.90 24.60 20.49
CA ALA A 252 -30.33 25.96 20.17
C ALA A 252 -31.56 25.97 19.23
N GLY A 253 -31.57 25.12 18.20
CA GLY A 253 -32.72 24.95 17.32
C GLY A 253 -33.98 24.48 18.05
N TYR A 254 -33.85 23.56 19.01
CA TYR A 254 -34.95 23.13 19.86
C TYR A 254 -35.46 24.26 20.76
N PHE A 255 -34.57 25.03 21.40
CA PHE A 255 -34.96 26.16 22.24
C PHE A 255 -35.68 27.26 21.44
N LEU A 256 -35.14 27.64 20.28
CA LEU A 256 -35.76 28.63 19.40
C LEU A 256 -37.12 28.14 18.87
N LYS A 257 -37.23 26.85 18.48
CA LYS A 257 -38.50 26.25 18.06
C LYS A 257 -39.51 26.20 19.20
N LYS A 258 -39.08 25.88 20.42
CA LYS A 258 -39.93 25.87 21.62
C LYS A 258 -40.45 27.26 21.92
N GLU A 259 -39.59 28.28 21.91
CA GLU A 259 -39.98 29.67 22.13
C GLU A 259 -40.95 30.18 21.04
N HIS A 260 -40.67 29.87 19.77
CA HIS A 260 -41.56 30.23 18.67
C HIS A 260 -42.92 29.50 18.74
N SER A 261 -42.93 28.23 19.16
CA SER A 261 -44.17 27.47 19.35
C SER A 261 -45.01 28.02 20.50
N ALA A 262 -44.39 28.48 21.59
CA ALA A 262 -45.07 29.13 22.71
C ALA A 262 -45.68 30.47 22.31
N LYS A 263 -44.93 31.32 21.59
CA LYS A 263 -45.43 32.60 21.05
C LYS A 263 -46.60 32.40 20.08
N LEU A 264 -46.54 31.35 19.23
CA LEU A 264 -47.63 31.03 18.31
C LEU A 264 -48.89 30.54 19.04
N GLN A 265 -48.74 29.82 20.16
CA GLN A 265 -49.84 29.39 21.01
C GLN A 265 -50.53 30.60 21.68
N GLU A 266 -49.76 31.55 22.21
CA GLU A 266 -50.31 32.79 22.77
C GLU A 266 -51.06 33.62 21.73
N GLN A 267 -50.50 33.76 20.52
CA GLN A 267 -51.17 34.50 19.45
C GLN A 267 -52.49 33.84 19.03
N LYS A 268 -52.54 32.50 18.97
CA LYS A 268 -53.80 31.76 18.71
C LYS A 268 -54.82 31.99 19.82
N ASN A 269 -54.39 31.97 21.09
CA ASN A 269 -55.25 32.22 22.23
C ASN A 269 -55.79 33.66 22.23
N CYS A 270 -54.97 34.67 21.91
CA CYS A 270 -55.42 36.06 21.78
C CYS A 270 -56.45 36.24 20.65
N LYS A 271 -56.22 35.62 19.48
CA LYS A 271 -57.19 35.65 18.37
C LYS A 271 -58.51 35.00 18.76
N HIS A 272 -58.46 33.85 19.43
CA HIS A 272 -59.66 33.17 19.92
C HIS A 272 -60.43 34.02 20.95
N PHE A 273 -59.71 34.67 21.87
CA PHE A 273 -60.32 35.55 22.87
C PHE A 273 -60.96 36.78 22.22
N GLN A 274 -60.31 37.40 21.24
CA GLN A 274 -60.88 38.55 20.50
C GLN A 274 -62.15 38.17 19.75
N ASN A 275 -62.15 37.06 19.02
CA ASN A 275 -63.34 36.59 18.32
C ASN A 275 -64.48 36.28 19.31
N SER A 276 -64.18 35.65 20.44
CA SER A 276 -65.17 35.39 21.50
C SER A 276 -65.76 36.69 22.06
N LYS A 277 -64.91 37.70 22.30
CA LYS A 277 -65.36 39.02 22.77
C LYS A 277 -66.28 39.70 21.76
N GLU A 278 -65.94 39.67 20.47
CA GLU A 278 -66.76 40.25 19.40
C GLU A 278 -68.13 39.57 19.29
N ILE A 279 -68.19 38.24 19.42
CA ILE A 279 -69.45 37.49 19.48
C ILE A 279 -70.28 37.91 20.69
N ILE A 280 -69.67 38.05 21.86
CA ILE A 280 -70.36 38.46 23.10
C ILE A 280 -70.91 39.89 22.98
N GLU A 281 -70.12 40.83 22.46
CA GLU A 281 -70.58 42.22 22.23
C GLU A 281 -71.76 42.24 21.25
N THR A 282 -71.70 41.48 20.15
CA THR A 282 -72.79 41.37 19.18
C THR A 282 -74.06 40.76 19.80
N THR A 283 -73.90 39.74 20.64
CA THR A 283 -75.01 39.07 21.32
C THR A 283 -75.63 40.00 22.37
N LEU A 284 -74.82 40.77 23.09
CA LEU A 284 -75.28 41.75 24.07
C LEU A 284 -76.10 42.86 23.41
N GLU A 285 -75.68 43.34 22.23
CA GLU A 285 -76.46 44.32 21.46
C GLU A 285 -77.80 43.77 21.00
N LEU A 286 -77.85 42.50 20.58
CA LEU A 286 -79.11 41.83 20.21
C LEU A 286 -80.06 41.71 21.40
N VAL A 287 -79.57 41.23 22.55
CA VAL A 287 -80.37 41.11 23.78
C VAL A 287 -80.84 42.48 24.27
N LYS A 288 -80.01 43.52 24.13
CA LYS A 288 -80.38 44.89 24.49
C LYS A 288 -81.53 45.40 23.62
N LYS A 289 -81.48 45.15 22.30
CA LYS A 289 -82.58 45.51 21.39
C LYS A 289 -83.87 44.77 21.73
N GLU A 290 -83.79 43.47 22.00
CA GLU A 290 -84.96 42.69 22.45
C GLU A 290 -85.54 43.24 23.77
N ALA A 291 -84.69 43.60 24.74
CA ALA A 291 -85.13 44.19 26.00
C ALA A 291 -85.80 45.57 25.83
N GLU A 292 -85.27 46.42 24.96
CA GLU A 292 -85.87 47.73 24.61
C GLU A 292 -87.21 47.58 23.89
N GLU A 293 -87.37 46.55 23.07
CA GLU A 293 -88.64 46.23 22.39
C GLU A 293 -89.69 45.72 23.38
N LEU A 294 -89.31 44.81 24.29
CA LEU A 294 -90.17 44.35 25.37
C LEU A 294 -90.60 45.48 26.31
N GLN A 295 -89.68 46.42 26.60
CA GLN A 295 -89.96 47.59 27.42
C GLN A 295 -91.00 48.52 26.76
N ARG A 296 -90.90 48.73 25.44
CA ARG A 296 -91.90 49.49 24.69
C ARG A 296 -93.27 48.80 24.70
N GLU A 297 -93.31 47.48 24.62
CA GLU A 297 -94.56 46.72 24.72
C GLU A 297 -95.19 46.88 26.12
N LEU A 298 -94.38 46.85 27.17
CA LEU A 298 -94.84 47.08 28.55
C LEU A 298 -95.39 48.51 28.74
N ASP A 299 -94.71 49.52 28.21
CA ASP A 299 -95.13 50.91 28.33
C ASP A 299 -96.39 51.21 27.47
N TRP A 300 -96.54 50.54 26.32
CA TRP A 300 -97.79 50.55 25.55
C TRP A 300 -98.96 49.93 26.35
N ARG A 301 -98.74 48.79 27.01
CA ARG A 301 -99.77 48.18 27.88
C ARG A 301 -100.12 49.06 29.08
N LYS A 302 -99.14 49.75 29.69
CA LYS A 302 -99.43 50.74 30.74
C LYS A 302 -100.26 51.89 30.21
N ALA A 303 -99.95 52.43 29.03
CA ALA A 303 -100.72 53.53 28.43
C ALA A 303 -102.18 53.14 28.14
N GLN A 304 -102.42 51.89 27.69
CA GLN A 304 -103.79 51.37 27.56
C GLN A 304 -104.50 51.27 28.92
N LEU A 305 -103.80 50.85 29.98
CA LEU A 305 -104.36 50.79 31.33
C LEU A 305 -104.69 52.19 31.88
N TYR A 306 -103.85 53.19 31.60
CA TYR A 306 -104.07 54.60 31.95
C TYR A 306 -105.26 55.22 31.18
N ALA A 307 -105.49 54.82 29.92
CA ALA A 307 -106.66 55.26 29.14
C ALA A 307 -107.98 54.72 29.71
N VAL A 308 -108.00 53.44 30.13
CA VAL A 308 -109.18 52.81 30.77
C VAL A 308 -109.45 53.39 32.18
N THR A 309 -108.41 53.83 32.90
CA THR A 309 -108.56 54.54 34.19
C THR A 309 -108.97 56.01 34.04
N MET A 310 -108.68 56.66 32.89
CA MET A 310 -109.21 58.00 32.60
C MET A 310 -110.64 57.99 32.04
N GLU A 311 -111.06 56.98 31.27
CA GLU A 311 -112.47 56.84 30.85
C GLU A 311 -113.42 56.61 32.04
N SER A 312 -112.93 56.05 33.14
CA SER A 312 -113.69 55.92 34.40
C SER A 312 -113.69 57.18 35.27
N LEU A 313 -112.87 58.21 34.95
CA LEU A 313 -112.79 59.47 35.69
C LEU A 313 -113.36 60.70 34.92
N VAL A 314 -113.55 60.61 33.60
CA VAL A 314 -114.07 61.72 32.75
C VAL A 314 -115.61 61.71 32.59
N VAL A 315 -116.33 60.66 33.01
CA VAL A 315 -117.81 60.65 33.03
C VAL A 315 -118.40 61.23 34.35
N ARG A 316 -117.58 61.79 35.25
CA ARG A 316 -118.04 62.40 36.51
C ARG A 316 -117.43 63.78 36.79
N LYS A 317 -117.70 64.78 35.92
CA LYS A 317 -118.13 66.15 36.29
C LYS A 317 -117.95 67.16 35.13
N GLU A 318 -119.06 67.43 34.46
CA GLU A 318 -119.44 68.71 33.84
C GLU A 318 -120.98 68.65 33.95
N GLN A 319 -121.75 69.42 34.73
CA GLN A 319 -121.62 70.70 35.39
C GLN A 319 -122.25 70.65 36.79
N SER A 320 -121.58 71.24 37.78
CA SER A 320 -122.23 71.99 38.87
C SER A 320 -121.68 73.40 38.75
N GLY A 321 -122.54 74.38 38.49
CA GLY A 321 -122.20 75.80 38.63
C GLY A 321 -122.04 76.18 40.10
N ASP A 322 -121.16 77.15 40.32
CA ASP A 322 -121.04 78.15 41.40
C ASP A 322 -121.16 77.63 42.86
N ASP A 323 -120.28 77.97 43.81
CA ASP A 323 -119.79 79.31 44.15
C ASP A 323 -118.52 79.26 45.05
N CYS A 324 -117.85 80.40 45.18
CA CYS A 324 -116.52 80.66 45.79
C CYS A 324 -116.45 80.40 47.33
N VAL A 325 -115.33 80.43 48.08
CA VAL A 325 -114.15 81.33 48.14
C VAL A 325 -113.05 80.72 49.07
N ASP A 326 -111.77 80.92 48.71
CA ASP A 326 -110.52 81.17 49.52
C ASP A 326 -109.86 80.13 50.46
N PRO A 327 -108.56 80.31 50.86
CA PRO A 327 -107.36 80.73 50.09
C PRO A 327 -106.07 79.89 50.39
N ALA A 328 -104.98 80.21 49.65
CA ALA A 328 -103.62 80.52 50.18
C ALA A 328 -102.41 79.56 49.95
N TRP A 329 -101.37 80.13 49.28
CA TRP A 329 -99.88 79.92 49.36
C TRP A 329 -99.28 78.57 48.87
N GLN A 330 -98.09 78.43 48.26
CA GLN A 330 -97.08 79.28 47.60
C GLN A 330 -96.00 78.35 46.96
N VAL A 331 -95.37 78.79 45.86
CA VAL A 331 -93.91 78.75 45.54
C VAL A 331 -93.13 77.42 45.65
N PHE A 332 -92.52 76.96 44.54
CA PHE A 332 -91.06 77.05 44.33
C PHE A 332 -90.65 76.67 42.89
N ARG A 333 -89.68 77.45 42.42
CA ARG A 333 -88.94 77.41 41.15
C ARG A 333 -87.74 76.45 41.27
N PHE A 334 -87.12 76.15 40.12
CA PHE A 334 -85.72 75.71 39.87
C PHE A 334 -85.49 74.20 39.70
N ARG A 335 -84.64 73.67 38.79
CA ARG A 335 -83.70 74.18 37.76
C ARG A 335 -83.06 72.96 37.05
N LYS A 336 -82.60 73.16 35.78
CA LYS A 336 -81.42 72.56 35.07
C LYS A 336 -81.19 71.04 35.14
N GLY A 337 -80.59 70.39 34.15
CA GLY A 337 -79.83 70.76 32.95
C GLY A 337 -79.45 69.44 32.25
N ASP A 338 -79.41 69.43 30.93
CA ASP A 338 -78.19 69.46 30.10
C ASP A 338 -77.19 68.30 30.32
N GLN A 339 -76.99 67.52 29.24
CA GLN A 339 -75.71 67.08 28.63
C GLN A 339 -75.99 65.83 27.75
N SER A 340 -75.97 65.93 26.42
CA SER A 340 -74.82 65.83 25.49
C SER A 340 -74.13 64.46 25.48
N TYR A 341 -74.33 63.68 24.40
CA TYR A 341 -73.34 63.35 23.36
C TYR A 341 -74.02 62.63 22.20
#